data_AF-A0A7H0VI43-F1
#
_entry.id   AF-A0A7H0VI43-F1
#
_cell.length_a   1.000
_cell.length_b   1.000
_cell.length_c   1.000
_cell.angle_alpha   90.00
_cell.angle_beta   90.00
_cell.angle_gamma   90.00
#
_symmetry.space_group_name_H-M   'P 1'
#
loop_
_entity.id
_entity.type
_entity.pdbx_description
1 polymer ?
#
loop_
_entity_poly.entity_id
_entity_poly.type
_entity_poly.pdbx_seq_one_letter_code
_entity_poly.pdbx_strand_id
1 'polypeptide(L)'
;MRIQLLILGLLLSGLGLKAQEKVNGRWVDNNLTIWIEEDKIRSEGVLYYCVADTSREVCIQNLSTGFELKLYDAQGKLIYEGIASGRRRGVKLPKAYPQAYEVEIIAFKPWVINQSTASKIHQEKAIRVKYRVK
;
A
#
# COMPACT_ATOMS: atom_id res chain seq x y z
N MET A 1 -3.17 27.39 44.27
CA MET A 1 -3.13 26.08 43.58
C MET A 1 -3.70 26.14 42.14
N ARG A 2 -3.28 27.12 41.32
CA ARG A 2 -3.79 27.28 39.93
C ARG A 2 -2.73 27.12 38.85
N ILE A 3 -1.46 26.91 39.22
CA ILE A 3 -0.33 26.80 38.28
C ILE A 3 0.02 25.32 38.00
N GLN A 4 -0.30 24.39 38.91
CA GLN A 4 0.01 22.97 38.75
C GLN A 4 -0.85 22.24 37.71
N LEU A 5 -2.03 22.77 37.35
CA LEU A 5 -2.91 22.17 36.34
C LEU A 5 -2.51 22.50 34.89
N LEU A 6 -1.69 23.54 34.68
CA LEU A 6 -1.23 23.93 33.34
C LEU A 6 -0.05 23.08 32.83
N ILE A 7 0.71 22.47 33.74
CA ILE A 7 1.88 21.64 33.38
C ILE A 7 1.46 20.22 32.97
N LEU A 8 0.32 19.73 33.46
CA LEU A 8 -0.18 18.39 33.15
C LEU A 8 -0.82 18.27 31.74
N GLY A 9 -1.21 19.40 31.13
CA GLY A 9 -1.81 19.42 29.79
C GLY A 9 -0.81 19.33 28.64
N LEU A 10 0.47 19.65 28.86
CA LEU A 10 1.50 19.67 27.81
C LEU A 10 2.19 18.33 27.56
N LEU A 11 1.93 17.31 28.39
CA LEU A 11 2.63 16.02 28.34
C LEU A 11 1.94 14.96 27.47
N LEU A 12 0.79 15.26 26.86
CA LEU A 12 -0.02 14.30 26.09
C LEU A 12 0.05 14.43 24.56
N SER A 13 0.83 15.38 24.01
CA SER A 13 0.95 15.59 22.55
C SER A 13 2.07 14.78 21.87
N GLY A 14 2.78 13.92 22.61
CA GLY A 14 3.97 13.21 22.12
C GLY A 14 3.76 11.80 21.55
N LEU A 15 2.53 11.28 21.48
CA LEU A 15 2.28 9.94 20.95
C LEU A 15 2.28 9.95 19.41
N GLY A 16 3.49 10.06 18.85
CA GLY A 16 3.97 9.33 17.69
C GLY A 16 3.05 9.27 16.46
N LEU A 17 2.86 10.39 15.78
CA LEU A 17 2.62 10.36 14.34
C LEU A 17 3.91 9.79 13.69
N LYS A 18 3.90 8.52 13.31
CA LYS A 18 4.99 7.91 12.51
C LYS A 18 4.92 8.41 11.06
N ALA A 19 5.09 9.71 10.89
CA ALA A 19 5.34 10.32 9.60
C ALA A 19 6.71 9.87 9.07
N GLN A 20 6.92 9.99 7.75
CA GLN A 20 8.19 9.70 7.08
C GLN A 20 9.38 10.24 7.87
N GLU A 21 10.24 9.34 8.34
CA GLU A 21 11.40 9.68 9.16
C GLU A 21 12.69 9.49 8.34
N LYS A 22 13.67 10.36 8.56
CA LYS A 22 15.00 10.18 7.97
C LYS A 22 15.91 9.44 8.94
N VAL A 23 16.00 8.12 8.79
CA VAL A 23 16.85 7.24 9.62
C VAL A 23 18.11 6.89 8.84
N ASN A 24 19.30 7.20 9.38
CA ASN A 24 20.59 6.92 8.75
C ASN A 24 20.68 7.41 7.29
N GLY A 25 20.12 8.60 7.01
CA GLY A 25 20.11 9.21 5.68
C GLY A 25 19.05 8.65 4.71
N ARG A 26 18.22 7.70 5.13
CA ARG A 26 17.14 7.11 4.32
C ARG A 26 15.77 7.55 4.82
N TRP A 27 14.86 7.84 3.90
CA TRP A 27 13.44 8.00 4.25
C TRP A 27 12.85 6.64 4.61
N VAL A 28 12.15 6.56 5.73
CA VAL A 28 11.51 5.34 6.25
C VAL A 28 10.07 5.65 6.60
N ASP A 29 9.13 4.80 6.17
CA ASP A 29 7.72 4.91 6.51
C ASP A 29 7.04 3.53 6.47
N ASN A 30 6.83 2.95 7.66
CA ASN A 30 6.23 1.63 7.80
C ASN A 30 4.69 1.64 7.77
N ASN A 31 4.05 2.80 7.62
CA ASN A 31 2.58 2.91 7.52
C ASN A 31 2.09 2.78 6.07
N LEU A 32 2.99 2.56 5.12
CA LEU A 32 2.64 2.44 3.71
C LEU A 32 2.12 1.04 3.38
N THR A 33 1.01 1.00 2.64
CA THR A 33 0.42 -0.23 2.11
C THR A 33 -0.08 -0.01 0.68
N ILE A 34 -0.62 -1.06 0.06
CA ILE A 34 -1.34 -0.97 -1.20
C ILE A 34 -2.84 -1.05 -0.88
N TRP A 35 -3.60 -0.05 -1.32
CA TRP A 35 -5.05 -0.05 -1.25
C TRP A 35 -5.66 -0.28 -2.61
N ILE A 36 -6.66 -1.15 -2.65
CA ILE A 36 -7.47 -1.40 -3.83
C ILE A 36 -8.55 -0.33 -3.89
N GLU A 37 -8.47 0.53 -4.90
CA GLU A 37 -9.44 1.61 -5.12
C GLU A 37 -10.69 1.07 -5.82
N GLU A 38 -10.50 0.21 -6.81
CA GLU A 38 -11.59 -0.39 -7.59
C GLU A 38 -11.13 -1.74 -8.13
N ASP A 39 -11.99 -2.75 -8.07
CA ASP A 39 -11.75 -4.05 -8.68
C ASP A 39 -12.84 -4.36 -9.72
N LYS A 40 -12.39 -4.73 -10.93
CA LYS A 40 -13.20 -5.22 -12.04
C LYS A 40 -12.58 -6.48 -12.61
N ILE A 41 -11.97 -7.30 -11.76
CA ILE A 41 -11.19 -8.47 -12.17
C ILE A 41 -12.09 -9.49 -12.87
N ARG A 42 -13.30 -9.72 -12.35
CA ARG A 42 -14.24 -10.72 -12.88
C ARG A 42 -14.84 -10.36 -14.22
N SER A 43 -15.13 -9.07 -14.46
CA SER A 43 -15.81 -8.60 -15.66
C SER A 43 -14.86 -8.09 -16.74
N GLU A 44 -13.82 -7.36 -16.36
CA GLU A 44 -12.95 -6.63 -17.30
C GLU A 44 -11.48 -7.04 -17.19
N GLY A 45 -11.09 -7.75 -16.13
CA GLY A 45 -9.68 -8.08 -15.87
C GLY A 45 -8.88 -6.83 -15.50
N VAL A 46 -9.47 -5.90 -14.75
CA VAL A 46 -8.82 -4.64 -14.34
C VAL A 46 -8.84 -4.50 -12.83
N LEU A 47 -7.74 -3.99 -12.27
CA LEU A 47 -7.59 -3.66 -10.85
C LEU A 47 -6.95 -2.29 -10.71
N TYR A 48 -7.62 -1.37 -10.02
CA TYR A 48 -7.09 -0.05 -9.69
C TYR A 48 -6.63 -0.02 -8.23
N TYR A 49 -5.47 0.59 -8.01
CA TYR A 49 -4.82 0.61 -6.70
C TYR A 49 -3.99 1.87 -6.53
N CYS A 50 -3.65 2.16 -5.28
CA CYS A 50 -2.62 3.12 -4.96
C CYS A 50 -1.80 2.69 -3.75
N VAL A 51 -0.66 3.36 -3.56
CA VAL A 51 0.06 3.31 -2.30
C VAL A 51 -0.63 4.25 -1.32
N ALA A 52 -1.00 3.73 -0.15
CA ALA A 52 -1.72 4.47 0.87
C ALA A 52 -0.95 4.50 2.17
N ASP A 53 -1.21 5.53 2.97
CA ASP A 53 -0.71 5.67 4.33
C ASP A 53 -1.83 5.33 5.31
N THR A 54 -1.66 4.22 6.02
CA THR A 54 -2.66 3.69 6.96
C THR A 54 -2.81 4.57 8.20
N SER A 55 -1.84 5.42 8.53
CA SER A 55 -1.93 6.31 9.70
C SER A 55 -2.83 7.52 9.45
N ARG A 56 -2.93 7.96 8.20
CA ARG A 56 -3.74 9.11 7.79
C ARG A 56 -4.99 8.71 6.99
N GLU A 57 -5.10 7.43 6.68
CA GLU A 57 -6.14 6.86 5.83
C GLU A 57 -6.23 7.53 4.44
N VAL A 58 -5.08 7.86 3.85
CA VAL A 58 -5.04 8.55 2.55
C VAL A 58 -4.31 7.76 1.48
N CYS A 59 -4.83 7.83 0.27
CA CYS A 59 -4.14 7.40 -0.93
C CYS A 59 -3.10 8.46 -1.37
N ILE A 60 -1.83 8.06 -1.50
CA ILE A 60 -0.74 8.96 -1.88
C ILE A 60 -0.39 8.77 -3.35
N GLN A 61 -0.89 9.68 -4.18
CA GLN A 61 -0.84 9.59 -5.64
C GLN A 61 0.56 9.54 -6.24
N ASN A 62 1.51 10.16 -5.55
CA ASN A 62 2.89 10.30 -5.98
C ASN A 62 3.77 9.12 -5.54
N LEU A 63 3.21 8.10 -4.89
CA LEU A 63 3.96 6.92 -4.47
C LEU A 63 3.65 5.73 -5.38
N SER A 64 4.70 5.01 -5.77
CA SER A 64 4.57 3.83 -6.63
C SER A 64 5.52 2.72 -6.21
N THR A 65 5.11 1.48 -6.47
CA THR A 65 5.96 0.30 -6.30
C THR A 65 5.56 -0.76 -7.32
N GLY A 66 6.54 -1.46 -7.86
CA GLY A 66 6.27 -2.63 -8.71
C GLY A 66 5.96 -3.84 -7.85
N PHE A 67 5.07 -4.71 -8.32
CA PHE A 67 4.60 -5.87 -7.57
C PHE A 67 4.29 -7.07 -8.44
N GLU A 68 4.32 -8.23 -7.80
CA GLU A 68 3.70 -9.47 -8.25
C GLU A 68 2.22 -9.47 -7.88
N LEU A 69 1.37 -9.95 -8.78
CA LEU A 69 -0.06 -10.13 -8.59
C LEU A 69 -0.40 -11.60 -8.83
N LYS A 70 -1.06 -12.22 -7.84
CA LYS A 70 -1.57 -13.59 -7.92
C LYS A 70 -3.07 -13.59 -7.72
N LEU A 71 -3.80 -14.31 -8.57
CA LEU A 71 -5.24 -14.53 -8.42
C LEU A 71 -5.52 -15.96 -8.00
N TYR A 72 -6.44 -16.11 -7.06
CA TYR A 72 -6.90 -17.40 -6.56
C TYR A 72 -8.42 -17.54 -6.75
N ASP A 73 -8.89 -18.75 -7.03
CA ASP A 73 -10.31 -19.08 -7.01
C ASP A 73 -10.82 -19.37 -5.57
N ALA A 74 -12.10 -19.72 -5.45
CA ALA A 74 -12.75 -19.96 -4.16
C ALA A 74 -12.20 -21.18 -3.40
N GLN A 75 -11.52 -22.08 -4.10
CA GLN A 75 -10.87 -23.26 -3.54
C GLN A 75 -9.41 -22.98 -3.17
N GLY A 76 -8.92 -21.74 -3.37
CA GLY A 76 -7.54 -21.36 -3.11
C GLY A 76 -6.56 -21.79 -4.20
N LYS A 77 -7.04 -22.24 -5.37
CA LYS A 77 -6.17 -22.60 -6.49
C LYS A 77 -5.73 -21.34 -7.22
N LEU A 78 -4.42 -21.24 -7.49
CA LEU A 78 -3.84 -20.18 -8.31
C LEU A 78 -4.38 -20.29 -9.75
N ILE A 79 -5.03 -19.23 -10.22
CA ILE A 79 -5.61 -19.16 -11.58
C ILE A 79 -4.88 -18.19 -12.50
N TYR A 80 -4.09 -17.28 -11.92
CA TYR A 80 -3.24 -16.35 -12.67
C TYR A 80 -2.12 -15.81 -11.80
N GLU A 81 -0.98 -15.53 -12.42
CA GLU A 81 0.16 -14.85 -11.85
C GLU A 81 0.73 -13.87 -12.88
N GLY A 82 1.13 -12.69 -12.43
CA GLY A 82 1.70 -11.66 -13.30
C GLY A 82 2.46 -10.61 -12.52
N ILE A 83 3.03 -9.66 -13.25
CA ILE A 83 3.82 -8.56 -12.69
C ILE A 83 3.28 -7.22 -13.17
N ALA A 84 3.34 -6.22 -12.29
CA ALA A 84 3.00 -4.84 -12.60
C ALA A 84 4.15 -3.92 -12.25
N SER A 85 4.43 -2.96 -13.14
CA SER A 85 5.54 -2.02 -12.94
C SER A 85 5.32 -0.98 -11.84
N GLY A 86 4.07 -0.80 -11.36
CA GLY A 86 3.74 0.24 -10.39
C GLY A 86 3.53 1.64 -11.00
N ARG A 87 3.86 1.84 -12.28
CA ARG A 87 3.93 3.18 -12.91
C ARG A 87 2.56 3.79 -13.22
N ARG A 88 1.51 2.98 -13.23
CA ARG A 88 0.13 3.40 -13.50
C ARG A 88 -0.75 2.95 -12.34
N ARG A 89 -1.83 3.71 -12.09
CA ARG A 89 -2.82 3.48 -11.02
C ARG A 89 -3.70 2.24 -11.22
N GLY A 90 -3.37 1.39 -12.19
CA GLY A 90 -4.10 0.17 -12.44
C GLY A 90 -3.30 -0.84 -13.24
N VAL A 91 -3.75 -2.08 -13.13
CA VAL A 91 -3.20 -3.24 -13.83
C VAL A 91 -4.29 -3.82 -14.70
N LYS A 92 -3.98 -3.98 -15.99
CA LYS A 92 -4.81 -4.71 -16.93
C LYS A 92 -4.26 -6.12 -17.08
N LEU A 93 -5.08 -7.09 -16.75
CA LEU A 93 -4.80 -8.50 -16.91
C LEU A 93 -5.04 -8.93 -18.38
N PRO A 94 -4.50 -10.08 -18.82
CA PRO A 94 -4.68 -10.53 -20.21
C PRO A 94 -6.14 -10.77 -20.61
N LYS A 95 -7.01 -11.04 -19.62
CA LYS A 95 -8.45 -11.29 -19.77
C LYS A 95 -9.16 -11.08 -18.44
N ALA A 96 -10.49 -11.11 -18.48
CA ALA A 96 -11.31 -11.20 -17.28
C ALA A 96 -11.19 -12.59 -16.60
N TYR A 97 -11.35 -12.62 -15.27
CA TYR A 97 -11.29 -13.84 -14.47
C TYR A 97 -12.57 -13.99 -13.62
N PRO A 98 -13.70 -14.45 -14.22
CA PRO A 98 -14.98 -14.57 -13.51
C PRO A 98 -14.92 -15.42 -12.24
N GLN A 99 -14.03 -16.40 -12.19
CA GLN A 99 -13.81 -17.29 -11.05
C GLN A 99 -12.88 -16.73 -9.96
N ALA A 100 -12.32 -15.52 -10.13
CA ALA A 100 -11.42 -14.92 -9.16
C ALA A 100 -12.13 -14.62 -7.83
N TYR A 101 -11.50 -15.06 -6.74
CA TYR A 101 -12.00 -14.96 -5.38
C TYR A 101 -11.09 -14.08 -4.51
N GLU A 102 -9.77 -14.25 -4.62
CA GLU A 102 -8.77 -13.48 -3.90
C GLU A 102 -7.70 -12.98 -4.88
N VAL A 103 -7.20 -11.77 -4.64
CA VAL A 103 -5.97 -11.26 -5.23
C VAL A 103 -4.95 -11.04 -4.13
N GLU A 104 -3.73 -11.52 -4.36
CA GLU A 104 -2.56 -11.24 -3.54
C GLU A 104 -1.61 -10.34 -4.33
N ILE A 105 -1.18 -9.25 -3.68
CA ILE A 105 -0.21 -8.30 -4.21
C ILE A 105 1.03 -8.32 -3.32
N ILE A 106 2.20 -8.49 -3.92
CA ILE A 106 3.49 -8.55 -3.24
C ILE A 106 4.45 -7.56 -3.90
N ALA A 107 4.80 -6.47 -3.20
CA ALA A 107 5.78 -5.52 -3.70
C ALA A 107 7.15 -6.20 -3.89
N PHE A 108 7.86 -5.89 -4.98
CA PHE A 108 9.16 -6.51 -5.26
C PHE A 108 10.25 -6.10 -4.27
N LYS A 109 10.10 -4.91 -3.67
CA LYS A 109 11.11 -4.29 -2.82
C LYS A 109 10.49 -3.76 -1.53
N PRO A 110 11.25 -3.73 -0.42
CA PRO A 110 10.85 -3.11 0.84
C PRO A 110 11.03 -1.58 0.78
N TRP A 111 10.55 -0.96 -0.29
CA TRP A 111 10.47 0.48 -0.45
C TRP A 111 9.50 0.84 -1.57
N VAL A 112 8.94 2.04 -1.48
CA VAL A 112 8.21 2.70 -2.57
C VAL A 112 9.04 3.83 -3.15
N ILE A 113 8.69 4.28 -4.35
CA ILE A 113 9.32 5.42 -5.03
C ILE A 113 8.36 6.60 -4.98
N ASN A 114 8.87 7.73 -4.49
CA ASN A 114 8.26 9.04 -4.71
C ASN A 114 8.56 9.47 -6.14
N GLN A 115 7.52 9.58 -6.98
CA GLN A 115 7.67 9.84 -8.42
C GLN A 115 8.15 11.26 -8.72
N SER A 116 7.86 12.22 -7.84
CA SER A 116 8.24 13.62 -7.99
C SER A 116 9.72 13.87 -7.67
N THR A 117 10.29 13.11 -6.74
CA THR A 117 11.69 13.29 -6.28
C THR A 117 12.62 12.14 -6.68
N ALA A 118 12.07 11.07 -7.25
CA ALA A 118 12.76 9.79 -7.50
C ALA A 118 13.40 9.16 -6.23
N SER A 119 13.02 9.63 -5.04
CA SER A 119 13.57 9.11 -3.78
C SER A 119 12.86 7.84 -3.34
N LYS A 120 13.62 6.93 -2.71
CA LYS A 120 13.08 5.73 -2.07
C LYS A 120 12.57 6.05 -0.68
N ILE A 121 11.40 5.53 -0.34
CA ILE A 121 10.86 5.52 1.02
C ILE A 121 10.83 4.07 1.47
N HIS A 122 11.72 3.74 2.41
CA HIS A 122 12.00 2.38 2.85
C HIS A 122 11.00 1.89 3.89
N GLN A 123 10.82 0.58 3.91
CA GLN A 123 10.05 -0.16 4.89
C GLN A 123 10.89 -1.30 5.45
N GLU A 124 10.51 -1.82 6.61
CA GLU A 124 11.12 -3.01 7.18
C GLU A 124 10.91 -4.24 6.29
N LYS A 125 9.75 -4.33 5.65
CA LYS A 125 9.35 -5.45 4.78
C LYS A 125 8.67 -4.93 3.52
N ALA A 126 8.68 -5.75 2.47
CA ALA A 126 7.89 -5.48 1.29
C ALA A 126 6.39 -5.51 1.64
N ILE A 127 5.63 -4.60 1.03
CA ILE A 127 4.17 -4.57 1.17
C ILE A 127 3.59 -5.89 0.63
N ARG A 128 2.70 -6.50 1.42
CA ARG A 128 1.95 -7.69 1.03
C ARG A 128 0.49 -7.50 1.41
N VAL A 129 -0.40 -7.59 0.44
CA VAL A 129 -1.83 -7.36 0.61
C VAL A 129 -2.61 -8.50 -0.01
N LYS A 130 -3.57 -9.04 0.75
CA LYS A 130 -4.61 -9.94 0.24
C LYS A 130 -5.93 -9.19 0.21
N TYR A 131 -6.65 -9.30 -0.88
CA TYR A 131 -7.93 -8.62 -1.09
C TYR A 131 -8.95 -9.58 -1.67
N ARG A 132 -10.17 -9.52 -1.11
CA ARG A 132 -11.32 -10.29 -1.58
C ARG A 132 -11.92 -9.62 -2.81
N VAL A 133 -11.84 -10.27 -3.96
CA VAL A 133 -12.40 -9.78 -5.23
C VAL A 133 -13.92 -9.68 -5.11
N LYS A 134 -14.50 -8.53 -5.47
CA LYS A 134 -15.94 -8.29 -5.40
C LYS A 134 -16.68 -8.90 -6.58
#